data_AF-A0A2J6SND1-F1
#
_entry.id   AF-A0A2J6SND1-F1
#
_cell.length_a   1.000
_cell.length_b   1.000
_cell.length_c   1.000
_cell.angle_alpha   90.00
_cell.angle_beta   90.00
_cell.angle_gamma   90.00
#
_symmetry.space_group_name_H-M   'P 1'
#
loop_
_entity.id
_entity.type
_entity.pdbx_description
1 polymer ?
#
loop_
_entity_poly.entity_id
_entity_poly.type
_entity_poly.pdbx_seq_one_letter_code
_entity_poly.pdbx_strand_id
1 'polypeptide(L)'
;EIVTLYVGSERKQFTVHKKLLCDRCEFFSKAFRGNFREAEKGEMYLPEDDPDAFSPLVDYLYRGVLPEAKDNQCATLLVKLCILAEKLCLLRLMDKACDAV
;
A
#
# COMPACT_ATOMS: atom_id res chain seq x y z
N GLU A 1 -3.88 -16.58 -5.63
CA GLU A 1 -4.67 -16.18 -4.45
C GLU A 1 -4.71 -14.66 -4.36
N ILE A 2 -5.90 -14.13 -4.11
CA ILE A 2 -6.21 -12.71 -4.06
C ILE A 2 -6.66 -12.40 -2.64
N VAL A 3 -6.27 -11.24 -2.12
CA VAL A 3 -6.71 -10.72 -0.82
C VAL A 3 -7.42 -9.39 -1.01
N THR A 4 -8.30 -9.07 -0.06
CA THR A 4 -9.08 -7.84 -0.05
C THR A 4 -8.62 -6.95 1.10
N LEU A 5 -8.28 -5.70 0.81
CA LEU A 5 -7.90 -4.70 1.78
C LEU A 5 -8.99 -3.62 1.84
N TYR A 6 -9.45 -3.30 3.03
CA TYR A 6 -10.44 -2.24 3.26
C TYR A 6 -9.74 -1.06 3.89
N VAL A 7 -9.59 0.05 3.16
CA VAL A 7 -8.74 1.19 3.54
C VAL A 7 -9.59 2.43 3.85
N GLY A 8 -9.20 3.14 4.90
CA GLY A 8 -9.85 4.36 5.36
C GLY A 8 -11.14 4.12 6.14
N SER A 9 -11.68 5.21 6.69
CA SER A 9 -12.94 5.22 7.43
C SER A 9 -14.12 4.74 6.58
N GLU A 10 -14.10 5.04 5.28
CA GLU A 10 -15.10 4.61 4.30
C GLU A 10 -14.91 3.15 3.84
N ARG A 11 -13.85 2.46 4.30
CA ARG A 11 -13.54 1.06 3.95
C ARG A 11 -13.51 0.82 2.44
N LYS A 12 -12.81 1.69 1.71
CA LYS A 12 -12.63 1.53 0.27
C LYS A 12 -11.93 0.20 0.00
N GLN A 13 -12.52 -0.60 -0.88
CA GLN A 13 -12.06 -1.96 -1.16
C GLN A 13 -10.95 -1.97 -2.21
N PHE A 14 -9.84 -2.64 -1.90
CA PHE A 14 -8.73 -2.90 -2.81
C PHE A 14 -8.48 -4.39 -2.93
N THR A 15 -8.46 -4.90 -4.15
CA THR A 15 -8.28 -6.32 -4.43
C THR A 15 -6.91 -6.55 -5.05
N VAL A 16 -6.07 -7.33 -4.38
CA VAL A 16 -4.64 -7.44 -4.73
C VAL A 16 -4.15 -8.89 -4.66
N HIS A 17 -3.17 -9.24 -5.48
CA HIS A 17 -2.56 -10.57 -5.42
C HIS A 17 -1.78 -10.75 -4.12
N LYS A 18 -2.16 -11.73 -3.29
CA LYS A 18 -1.52 -12.01 -2.00
C LYS A 18 -0.01 -12.18 -2.14
N LYS A 19 0.41 -12.95 -3.15
CA LYS A 19 1.83 -13.24 -3.41
C LYS A 19 2.61 -11.96 -3.71
N LEU A 20 2.07 -11.09 -4.57
CA LEU A 20 2.69 -9.80 -4.88
C LEU A 20 2.82 -8.94 -3.62
N LEU A 21 1.74 -8.84 -2.83
CA LEU A 21 1.70 -8.06 -1.60
C LEU A 21 2.76 -8.55 -0.59
N CYS A 22 2.81 -9.87 -0.37
CA CYS A 22 3.76 -10.49 0.57
C CYS A 22 5.22 -10.46 0.08
N ASP A 23 5.46 -10.61 -1.22
CA ASP A 23 6.82 -10.62 -1.77
C ASP A 23 7.43 -9.20 -1.80
N ARG A 24 6.58 -8.17 -1.87
CA ARG A 24 7.01 -6.77 -1.94
C ARG A 24 6.94 -6.04 -0.60
N CYS A 25 6.14 -6.53 0.35
CA CYS A 25 5.92 -5.88 1.65
C CYS A 25 5.95 -6.90 2.79
N GLU A 26 6.91 -6.74 3.70
CA GLU A 26 7.09 -7.66 4.82
C GLU A 26 5.92 -7.58 5.82
N PHE A 27 5.33 -6.40 6.02
CA PHE A 27 4.14 -6.22 6.86
C PHE A 27 2.99 -7.14 6.42
N PHE A 28 2.65 -7.09 5.13
CA PHE A 28 1.63 -7.95 4.56
C PHE A 28 2.06 -9.42 4.53
N SER A 29 3.34 -9.71 4.31
CA SER A 29 3.86 -11.07 4.42
C SER A 29 3.60 -11.68 5.79
N LYS A 30 3.89 -10.93 6.87
CA LYS A 30 3.63 -11.38 8.25
C LYS A 30 2.14 -11.56 8.53
N ALA A 31 1.30 -10.63 8.05
CA ALA A 31 -0.15 -10.71 8.25
C ALA A 31 -0.78 -11.90 7.50
N PHE A 32 -0.40 -12.11 6.24
CA PHE A 32 -1.06 -13.05 5.33
C PHE A 32 -0.40 -14.44 5.22
N ARG A 33 0.86 -14.59 5.63
CA ARG A 33 1.57 -15.88 5.69
C ARG A 33 1.75 -16.40 7.12
N GLY A 34 1.43 -15.59 8.13
CA GLY A 34 1.40 -16.03 9.53
C GLY A 34 0.13 -16.79 9.87
N ASN A 35 -0.07 -17.03 11.17
CA ASN A 35 -1.26 -17.71 11.71
C ASN A 35 -2.33 -16.70 12.18
N PHE A 36 -2.42 -15.54 11.53
CA PHE A 36 -3.38 -14.50 11.88
C PHE A 36 -4.70 -14.71 11.13
N ARG A 37 -5.78 -14.10 11.62
CA ARG A 37 -7.13 -14.22 11.03
C ARG A 37 -7.18 -13.71 9.60
N GLU A 38 -6.31 -12.76 9.28
CA GLU A 38 -6.10 -12.17 7.96
C GLU A 38 -5.60 -13.22 6.95
N ALA A 39 -4.76 -14.16 7.38
CA ALA A 39 -4.27 -15.25 6.54
C ALA A 39 -5.36 -16.26 6.20
N GLU A 40 -6.28 -16.53 7.14
CA GLU A 40 -7.42 -17.43 6.97
C GLU A 40 -8.55 -16.80 6.16
N LYS A 41 -8.89 -15.54 6.43
CA LYS A 41 -9.99 -14.83 5.74
C LYS A 41 -9.59 -14.24 4.40
N GLY A 42 -8.31 -13.92 4.21
CA GLY A 42 -7.84 -13.18 3.04
C GLY A 42 -8.31 -11.72 3.02
N GLU A 43 -8.68 -11.17 4.18
CA GLU A 43 -9.18 -9.81 4.33
C GLU A 43 -8.38 -9.05 5.40
N MET A 44 -8.11 -7.77 5.17
CA MET A 44 -7.47 -6.90 6.15
C MET A 44 -8.12 -5.51 6.16
N TYR A 45 -8.25 -4.92 7.34
CA TYR A 45 -8.85 -3.60 7.55
C TYR A 45 -7.79 -2.61 7.99
N LEU A 46 -7.75 -1.46 7.31
CA LEU A 46 -6.78 -0.37 7.49
C LEU A 46 -7.55 0.95 7.64
N PRO A 47 -8.35 1.13 8.72
CA PRO A 47 -9.26 2.26 8.85
C PRO A 47 -8.56 3.62 9.03
N GLU A 48 -7.30 3.60 9.48
CA GLU A 48 -6.49 4.80 9.74
C GLU A 48 -5.71 5.26 8.50
N ASP A 49 -5.67 4.45 7.44
CA ASP A 49 -4.88 4.71 6.25
C ASP A 49 -5.71 5.46 5.19
N ASP A 50 -5.05 6.33 4.43
CA ASP A 50 -5.70 7.16 3.43
C ASP A 50 -5.91 6.36 2.12
N PRO A 51 -7.16 6.19 1.66
CA PRO A 51 -7.46 5.41 0.47
C PRO A 51 -6.89 6.01 -0.82
N ASP A 52 -6.66 7.33 -0.87
CA ASP A 52 -6.09 7.99 -2.05
C ASP A 52 -4.58 7.77 -2.15
N ALA A 53 -3.89 7.59 -1.01
CA ALA A 53 -2.49 7.18 -0.96
C ALA A 53 -2.31 5.67 -1.24
N PHE A 54 -3.33 4.86 -0.95
CA PHE A 54 -3.25 3.41 -1.16
C PHE A 54 -3.32 3.01 -2.64
N SER A 55 -4.05 3.77 -3.45
CA SER A 55 -4.16 3.53 -4.90
C SER A 55 -2.79 3.54 -5.63
N PRO A 56 -1.96 4.61 -5.53
CA PRO A 56 -0.63 4.63 -6.15
C PRO A 56 0.33 3.63 -5.50
N LEU A 57 0.15 3.28 -4.22
CA LEU A 57 0.91 2.20 -3.59
C LEU A 57 0.66 0.87 -4.31
N VAL A 58 -0.60 0.51 -4.56
CA VAL A 58 -0.94 -0.73 -5.26
C VAL A 58 -0.38 -0.72 -6.67
N ASP A 59 -0.52 0.39 -7.41
CA ASP A 59 0.04 0.49 -8.77
C ASP A 59 1.58 0.33 -8.75
N TYR A 60 2.26 0.93 -7.77
CA TYR A 60 3.70 0.73 -7.57
C TYR A 60 4.05 -0.73 -7.26
N LEU A 61 3.26 -1.45 -6.46
CA LEU A 61 3.53 -2.86 -6.18
C LEU A 61 3.47 -3.72 -7.45
N TYR A 62 2.59 -3.40 -8.39
CA TYR A 62 2.49 -4.11 -9.67
C TYR A 62 3.54 -3.66 -10.68
N ARG A 63 3.74 -2.35 -10.86
CA ARG A 63 4.53 -1.80 -11.96
C ARG A 63 5.94 -1.38 -11.56
N GLY A 64 6.18 -1.10 -10.29
CA GLY A 64 7.45 -0.60 -9.75
C GLY A 64 7.76 0.86 -10.09
N VAL A 65 6.78 1.60 -10.62
CA VAL A 65 6.87 3.01 -11.01
C VAL A 65 5.91 3.84 -10.17
N LEU A 66 6.32 5.06 -9.83
CA LEU A 66 5.49 6.05 -9.16
C LEU A 66 4.95 7.06 -10.19
N PRO A 67 3.77 7.64 -9.96
CA PRO A 67 3.33 8.77 -10.74
C PRO A 67 4.27 9.96 -10.51
N GLU A 68 4.72 10.59 -11.59
CA GLU A 68 5.49 11.84 -11.52
C GLU A 68 4.62 12.98 -10.99
N ALA A 69 5.17 13.82 -10.11
CA ALA A 69 4.48 15.01 -9.63
C ALA A 69 4.36 16.06 -10.74
N LYS A 70 3.22 16.05 -11.45
CA LYS A 70 2.95 17.05 -12.51
C LYS A 70 2.31 18.33 -11.98
N ASP A 71 1.68 18.27 -10.81
CA ASP A 71 0.96 19.37 -10.17
C ASP A 71 1.02 19.30 -8.63
N ASN A 72 0.70 20.39 -7.92
CA ASN A 72 0.73 20.46 -6.45
C ASN A 72 -0.14 19.41 -5.73
N GLN A 73 -1.22 18.95 -6.38
CA GLN A 73 -2.05 17.87 -5.87
C GLN A 73 -1.31 16.52 -5.90
N CYS A 74 -0.49 16.28 -6.91
CA CYS A 74 0.35 15.09 -7.01
C CYS A 74 1.43 15.08 -5.92
N ALA A 75 2.05 16.23 -5.63
CA ALA A 75 3.02 16.36 -4.53
C ALA A 75 2.40 15.98 -3.17
N THR A 76 1.17 16.44 -2.90
CA THR A 76 0.44 16.09 -1.66
C THR A 76 0.18 14.57 -1.56
N LEU A 77 -0.19 13.93 -2.67
CA LEU A 77 -0.39 12.48 -2.73
C LEU A 77 0.92 11.71 -2.49
N LEU A 78 2.04 12.18 -3.04
CA LEU A 78 3.35 11.56 -2.82
C LEU A 78 3.79 11.67 -1.36
N VAL A 79 3.56 12.81 -0.69
CA VAL A 79 3.82 12.95 0.75
C VAL A 79 3.00 11.95 1.56
N LYS A 80 1.69 11.81 1.28
CA LYS A 80 0.83 10.81 1.94
C LYS A 80 1.32 9.38 1.67
N LEU A 81 1.76 9.10 0.44
CA LEU A 81 2.34 7.83 0.07
C LEU A 81 3.66 7.55 0.80
N CYS A 82 4.52 8.55 1.01
CA CYS A 82 5.74 8.42 1.82
C CYS A 82 5.41 7.98 3.25
N ILE A 83 4.44 8.64 3.90
CA ILE A 83 4.01 8.30 5.26
C ILE A 83 3.49 6.86 5.31
N LEU A 84 2.68 6.46 4.32
CA LEU A 84 2.17 5.09 4.22
C LEU A 84 3.30 4.08 3.95
N ALA A 85 4.27 4.43 3.10
CA ALA A 85 5.42 3.58 2.79
C ALA A 85 6.33 3.38 4.02
N GLU A 86 6.55 4.43 4.81
CA GLU A 86 7.26 4.35 6.09
C GLU A 86 6.54 3.41 7.06
N LYS A 87 5.23 3.60 7.25
CA LYS A 87 4.38 2.75 8.11
C LYS A 87 4.42 1.27 7.70
N LEU A 88 4.47 0.99 6.39
CA LEU A 88 4.53 -0.36 5.84
C LEU A 88 5.95 -0.93 5.73
N CYS A 89 6.96 -0.21 6.25
CA CYS A 89 8.38 -0.54 6.15
C CYS A 89 8.88 -0.77 4.71
N LEU A 90 8.31 -0.06 3.74
CA LEU A 90 8.69 -0.12 2.33
C LEU A 90 9.80 0.90 2.03
N LEU A 91 11.00 0.70 2.59
CA LEU A 91 12.12 1.64 2.47
C LEU A 91 12.44 2.02 1.01
N ARG A 92 12.40 1.06 0.08
CA ARG A 92 12.62 1.31 -1.35
C ARG A 92 11.54 2.16 -2.03
N LEU A 93 10.31 2.09 -1.52
CA LEU A 93 9.22 2.94 -1.99
C LEU A 93 9.36 4.34 -1.41
N MET A 94 9.75 4.44 -0.14
CA MET A 94 10.00 5.70 0.55
C MET A 94 11.11 6.50 -0.15
N ASP A 95 12.27 5.89 -0.45
CA ASP A 95 13.37 6.56 -1.16
C ASP A 95 12.89 7.15 -2.50
N LYS A 96 12.16 6.35 -3.30
CA LYS A 96 11.63 6.79 -4.59
C LYS A 96 10.54 7.85 -4.49
N ALA A 97 9.70 7.77 -3.47
CA ALA A 97 8.62 8.74 -3.28
C ALA A 97 9.20 10.08 -2.80
N CYS A 98 10.23 10.07 -1.95
CA CYS A 98 10.99 11.27 -1.59
C CYS A 98 11.71 11.90 -2.78
N ASP A 99 12.30 11.11 -3.68
CA ASP A 99 12.94 11.62 -4.91
C ASP A 99 11.94 12.22 -5.91
N ALA A 100 10.66 11.84 -5.81
CA ALA A 100 9.61 12.25 -6.75
C ALA A 100 8.79 13.47 -6.27
N VAL A 101 8.97 13.90 -5.02
CA VAL A 101 8.38 15.11 -4.42
C VAL A 101 9.20 16.33 -4.80
#